data_AF-A0A7V2QBZ8-F1
#
_entry.id   AF-A0A7V2QBZ8-F1
#
_cell.length_a   1.000
_cell.length_b   1.000
_cell.length_c   1.000
_cell.angle_alpha   90.00
_cell.angle_beta   90.00
_cell.angle_gamma   90.00
#
_symmetry.space_group_name_H-M   'P 1'
#
loop_
_entity.id
_entity.type
_entity.pdbx_description
1 polymer ?
#
loop_
_entity_poly.entity_id
_entity_poly.type
_entity_poly.pdbx_seq_one_letter_code
_entity_poly.pdbx_strand_id
1 'polypeptide(L)'
;MEWENLSTEATQDERIMAALAHASVILPFWGLIGAIVIWATQREKSRFVGFQALQVMAYQLALILVGLLGFGCYLCSFFGTFMLMPLGMFAAEGASDAEGIMGMLAAMLTTFFPFCVMGIFILVGIAFVGYGLYGAARVLQGHDFRYALIGCRLEQYMNREKPAV
;
A
#
# COMPACT_ATOMS: atom_id res chain seq x y z
N MET A 1 5.04 10.62 23.79
CA MET A 1 6.26 10.88 24.58
C MET A 1 6.96 9.60 25.06
N GLU A 2 6.28 8.48 25.36
CA GLU A 2 6.95 7.24 25.84
C GLU A 2 7.73 6.46 24.76
N TRP A 3 7.58 6.81 23.48
CA TRP A 3 8.14 6.04 22.35
C TRP A 3 9.18 6.79 21.52
N GLU A 4 9.49 8.04 21.86
CA GLU A 4 10.54 8.86 21.20
C GLU A 4 11.97 8.51 21.64
N ASN A 5 12.11 7.56 22.58
CA ASN A 5 13.40 7.10 23.08
C ASN A 5 13.66 5.61 22.79
N LEU A 6 12.70 4.91 22.16
CA LEU A 6 12.86 3.48 21.91
C LEU A 6 13.94 3.23 20.85
N SER A 7 14.08 4.09 19.84
CA SER A 7 15.16 3.92 18.86
C SER A 7 16.55 4.17 19.44
N THR A 8 16.66 5.08 20.43
CA THR A 8 17.94 5.37 21.11
C THR A 8 18.39 4.24 22.04
N GLU A 9 17.43 3.52 22.63
CA GLU A 9 17.71 2.35 23.47
C GLU A 9 17.86 1.05 22.66
N ALA A 10 17.36 1.02 21.42
CA ALA A 10 17.44 -0.14 20.55
C ALA A 10 18.88 -0.45 20.11
N THR A 11 19.27 -1.71 20.26
CA THR A 11 20.50 -2.30 19.76
C THR A 11 20.56 -2.31 18.23
N GLN A 12 21.76 -2.50 17.67
CA GLN A 12 21.94 -2.59 16.22
C GLN A 12 21.13 -3.74 15.61
N ASP A 13 21.07 -4.89 16.28
CA ASP A 13 20.32 -6.07 15.81
C ASP A 13 18.81 -5.79 15.79
N GLU A 14 18.28 -5.09 16.78
CA GLU A 14 16.87 -4.67 16.80
C GLU A 14 16.56 -3.69 15.67
N ARG A 15 17.47 -2.75 15.38
CA ARG A 15 17.32 -1.82 14.25
C ARG A 15 17.32 -2.54 12.92
N ILE A 16 18.19 -3.54 12.73
CA ILE A 16 18.22 -4.39 11.54
C ILE A 16 16.92 -5.17 11.41
N MET A 17 16.44 -5.81 12.48
CA MET A 17 15.20 -6.58 12.47
C MET A 17 13.98 -5.72 12.13
N ALA A 18 13.89 -4.52 12.70
CA ALA A 18 12.83 -3.57 12.37
C ALA A 18 12.95 -3.08 10.92
N ALA A 19 14.15 -2.75 10.45
CA ALA A 19 14.38 -2.36 9.05
C ALA A 19 14.02 -3.48 8.07
N LEU A 20 14.30 -4.74 8.39
CA LEU A 20 13.88 -5.92 7.60
C LEU A 20 12.36 -6.06 7.56
N ALA A 21 11.67 -5.80 8.67
CA ALA A 21 10.22 -5.74 8.66
C ALA A 21 9.74 -4.69 7.66
N HIS A 22 10.25 -3.46 7.69
CA HIS A 22 9.89 -2.43 6.71
C HIS A 22 10.25 -2.80 5.27
N ALA A 23 11.43 -3.36 5.03
CA ALA A 23 11.90 -3.76 3.69
C ALA A 23 11.02 -4.86 3.06
N SER A 24 10.33 -5.65 3.88
CA SER A 24 9.43 -6.69 3.41
C SER A 24 8.30 -6.15 2.51
N VAL A 25 7.97 -4.86 2.59
CA VAL A 25 6.97 -4.19 1.73
C VAL A 25 7.24 -4.33 0.22
N ILE A 26 8.50 -4.61 -0.18
CA ILE A 26 8.87 -4.84 -1.58
C ILE A 26 8.11 -6.03 -2.18
N LEU A 27 7.77 -7.02 -1.35
CA LEU A 27 7.06 -8.21 -1.76
C LEU A 27 5.66 -8.18 -1.16
N PRO A 28 4.65 -7.61 -1.85
CA PRO A 28 3.27 -7.68 -1.39
C PRO A 28 2.85 -9.12 -1.08
N PHE A 29 1.98 -9.30 -0.09
CA PHE A 29 1.54 -10.60 0.46
C PHE A 29 2.63 -11.38 1.21
N TRP A 30 3.76 -11.70 0.57
CA TRP A 30 4.87 -12.43 1.20
C TRP A 30 5.56 -11.62 2.30
N GLY A 31 5.71 -10.33 2.06
CA GLY A 31 6.24 -9.37 3.01
C GLY A 31 5.37 -9.25 4.26
N LEU A 32 4.05 -9.38 4.12
CA LEU A 32 3.14 -9.36 5.27
C LEU A 32 3.40 -10.56 6.17
N ILE A 33 3.63 -11.74 5.59
CA ILE A 33 4.04 -12.93 6.35
C ILE A 33 5.36 -12.65 7.08
N GLY A 34 6.35 -12.06 6.41
CA GLY A 34 7.61 -11.66 7.02
C GLY A 34 7.43 -10.72 8.22
N ALA A 35 6.61 -9.68 8.07
CA ALA A 35 6.30 -8.74 9.15
C ALA A 35 5.55 -9.42 10.32
N ILE A 36 4.61 -10.33 10.03
CA ILE A 36 3.89 -11.12 11.04
C ILE A 36 4.86 -12.00 11.82
N VAL A 37 5.75 -12.71 11.12
CA VAL A 37 6.74 -13.59 11.76
C VAL A 37 7.68 -12.79 12.66
N ILE A 38 8.19 -11.65 12.17
CA ILE A 38 9.04 -10.77 12.99
C ILE A 38 8.27 -10.26 14.20
N TRP A 39 7.03 -9.81 14.02
CA TRP A 39 6.20 -9.36 15.13
C TRP A 39 5.96 -10.48 16.17
N ALA A 40 5.49 -11.65 15.73
CA ALA A 40 5.17 -12.77 16.62
C ALA A 40 6.40 -13.26 17.41
N THR A 41 7.59 -13.24 16.79
CA THR A 41 8.82 -13.74 17.41
C THR A 41 9.56 -12.71 18.27
N GLN A 42 9.36 -11.40 18.01
CA GLN A 42 10.13 -10.33 18.65
C GLN A 42 9.29 -9.41 19.55
N ARG A 43 7.96 -9.43 19.50
CA ARG A 43 7.10 -8.51 20.29
C ARG A 43 7.33 -8.56 21.80
N GLU A 44 7.69 -9.73 22.35
CA GLU A 44 7.93 -9.92 23.78
C GLU A 44 9.40 -9.67 24.18
N LYS A 45 10.31 -9.69 23.20
CA LYS A 45 11.75 -9.50 23.41
C LYS A 45 12.16 -8.04 23.26
N SER A 46 11.53 -7.33 22.32
CA SER A 46 11.84 -5.94 22.01
C SER A 46 10.56 -5.15 21.74
N ARG A 47 10.27 -4.18 22.60
CA ARG A 47 9.17 -3.24 22.40
C ARG A 47 9.35 -2.44 21.11
N PHE A 48 10.59 -2.08 20.76
CA PHE A 48 10.91 -1.35 19.55
C PHE A 48 10.59 -2.16 18.29
N VAL A 49 11.13 -3.38 18.18
CA VAL A 49 10.89 -4.24 17.01
C VAL A 49 9.42 -4.63 16.91
N GLY A 50 8.79 -4.98 18.04
CA GLY A 50 7.37 -5.30 18.09
C GLY A 50 6.50 -4.16 17.55
N PHE A 51 6.78 -2.92 17.94
CA PHE A 51 6.04 -1.76 17.46
C PHE A 51 6.23 -1.52 15.96
N GLN A 52 7.48 -1.53 15.48
CA GLN A 52 7.78 -1.31 14.06
C GLN A 52 7.20 -2.41 13.16
N ALA A 53 7.30 -3.67 13.58
CA ALA A 53 6.72 -4.79 12.83
C ALA A 53 5.19 -4.70 12.76
N LEU A 54 4.52 -4.33 13.85
CA LEU A 54 3.06 -4.14 13.88
C LEU A 54 2.60 -2.98 12.98
N GLN A 55 3.35 -1.88 12.97
CA GLN A 55 3.13 -0.77 12.06
C GLN A 55 3.22 -1.22 10.59
N VAL A 56 4.25 -2.00 10.25
CA VAL A 56 4.42 -2.56 8.90
C VAL A 56 3.27 -3.50 8.53
N MET A 57 2.83 -4.35 9.46
CA MET A 57 1.68 -5.25 9.20
C MET A 57 0.43 -4.46 8.83
N ALA A 58 0.10 -3.43 9.61
CA ALA A 58 -1.04 -2.56 9.33
C ALA A 58 -0.86 -1.80 8.00
N TYR A 59 0.35 -1.34 7.71
CA TYR A 59 0.68 -0.66 6.47
C TYR A 59 0.51 -1.57 5.24
N GLN A 60 1.06 -2.78 5.28
CA GLN A 60 0.91 -3.75 4.20
C GLN A 60 -0.53 -4.23 4.03
N LEU A 61 -1.30 -4.34 5.12
CA LEU A 61 -2.74 -4.62 5.02
C LEU A 61 -3.46 -3.49 4.29
N ALA A 62 -3.13 -2.23 4.58
CA ALA A 62 -3.68 -1.09 3.84
C ALA A 62 -3.30 -1.13 2.35
N LEU A 63 -2.05 -1.48 2.01
CA LEU A 63 -1.61 -1.67 0.63
C LEU A 63 -2.43 -2.76 -0.09
N ILE A 64 -2.70 -3.89 0.56
CA ILE A 64 -3.51 -4.97 0.00
C ILE A 64 -4.94 -4.47 -0.27
N LEU A 65 -5.56 -3.74 0.66
CA LEU A 65 -6.91 -3.21 0.47
C LEU A 65 -6.97 -2.19 -0.67
N VAL A 66 -5.99 -1.29 -0.77
CA VAL A 66 -5.88 -0.35 -1.89
C VAL A 66 -5.64 -1.09 -3.21
N GLY A 67 -4.83 -2.16 -3.20
CA GLY A 67 -4.59 -3.01 -4.35
C GLY A 67 -5.85 -3.75 -4.81
N LEU A 68 -6.64 -4.29 -3.88
CA LEU A 68 -7.93 -4.94 -4.19
C LEU A 68 -8.93 -3.94 -4.77
N LEU A 69 -9.02 -2.73 -4.21
CA LEU A 69 -9.83 -1.65 -4.76
C LEU A 69 -9.38 -1.29 -6.18
N GLY A 70 -8.07 -1.11 -6.38
CA GLY A 70 -7.51 -0.79 -7.69
C GLY A 70 -7.75 -1.88 -8.73
N PHE A 71 -7.61 -3.13 -8.33
CA PHE A 71 -7.95 -4.28 -9.17
C PHE A 71 -9.44 -4.31 -9.53
N GLY A 72 -10.33 -4.05 -8.57
CA GLY A 72 -11.77 -3.93 -8.82
C GLY A 72 -12.09 -2.79 -9.79
N CYS A 73 -11.54 -1.59 -9.57
CA CYS A 73 -11.70 -0.46 -10.48
C CYS A 73 -11.18 -0.75 -11.89
N TYR A 74 -10.03 -1.42 -12.00
CA TYR A 74 -9.47 -1.86 -13.26
C TYR A 74 -10.40 -2.84 -13.98
N LEU A 75 -10.89 -3.88 -13.30
CA LEU A 75 -11.83 -4.83 -13.88
C LEU A 75 -13.13 -4.17 -14.33
N CYS A 76 -13.73 -3.31 -13.51
CA CYS A 76 -14.94 -2.57 -13.89
C CYS A 76 -14.70 -1.70 -15.12
N SER A 77 -13.56 -1.00 -15.19
CA SER A 77 -13.20 -0.17 -16.34
C SER A 77 -12.97 -1.01 -17.59
N PHE A 78 -12.22 -2.12 -17.46
CA PHE A 78 -11.89 -3.04 -18.53
C PHE A 78 -13.15 -3.71 -19.10
N PHE A 79 -13.96 -4.35 -18.25
CA PHE A 79 -15.22 -4.95 -18.66
C PHE A 79 -16.19 -3.91 -19.22
N GLY A 80 -16.24 -2.71 -18.63
CA GLY A 80 -17.03 -1.59 -19.16
C GLY A 80 -16.66 -1.28 -20.61
N THR A 81 -15.38 -1.12 -20.91
CA THR A 81 -14.89 -0.92 -22.28
C THR A 81 -15.30 -2.05 -23.22
N PHE A 82 -15.11 -3.32 -22.83
CA PHE A 82 -15.48 -4.47 -23.68
C PHE A 82 -17.00 -4.62 -23.88
N MET A 83 -17.82 -4.26 -22.89
CA MET A 83 -19.28 -4.36 -22.99
C MET A 83 -19.90 -3.19 -23.76
N LEU A 84 -19.34 -1.99 -23.64
CA LEU A 84 -19.81 -0.79 -24.33
C LEU A 84 -19.31 -0.69 -25.79
N MET A 85 -18.18 -1.33 -26.12
CA MET A 85 -17.59 -1.27 -27.46
C MET A 85 -18.51 -1.78 -28.58
N PRO A 86 -19.19 -2.95 -28.48
CA PRO A 86 -20.11 -3.40 -29.52
C PRO A 86 -21.25 -2.39 -29.75
N LEU A 87 -21.82 -1.83 -28.68
CA LEU A 87 -22.86 -0.80 -28.78
C LEU A 87 -22.36 0.44 -29.51
N GLY A 88 -21.13 0.88 -29.23
CA GLY A 88 -20.47 1.99 -29.93
C GLY A 88 -20.23 1.70 -31.41
N MET A 89 -19.85 0.48 -31.77
CA MET A 89 -19.65 0.08 -33.18
C MET A 89 -20.97 0.04 -33.95
N PHE A 90 -22.05 -0.51 -33.36
CA PHE A 90 -23.38 -0.49 -33.98
C PHE A 90 -23.91 0.94 -34.18
N ALA A 91 -23.69 1.83 -33.22
CA ALA A 91 -24.09 3.24 -33.35
C ALA A 91 -23.28 3.99 -34.44
N ALA A 92 -22.05 3.55 -34.71
CA ALA A 92 -21.17 4.17 -35.69
C ALA A 92 -21.50 3.81 -37.16
N GLU A 93 -22.20 2.70 -37.43
CA GLU A 93 -22.54 2.26 -38.80
C GLU A 93 -23.46 3.23 -39.56
N GLY A 94 -24.16 4.12 -38.87
CA GLY A 94 -25.06 5.13 -39.47
C GLY A 94 -24.59 6.58 -39.35
N ALA A 95 -23.37 6.80 -38.84
CA ALA A 95 -22.86 8.11 -38.49
C ALA A 95 -22.30 8.87 -39.72
N SER A 96 -22.50 10.18 -39.77
CA SER A 96 -21.88 11.06 -40.78
C SER A 96 -20.36 11.17 -40.61
N ASP A 97 -19.63 11.62 -41.63
CA ASP A 97 -18.15 11.71 -41.60
C ASP A 97 -17.60 12.48 -40.37
N ALA A 98 -18.29 13.55 -39.96
CA ALA A 98 -17.92 14.33 -38.78
C ALA A 98 -18.17 13.58 -37.47
N GLU A 99 -19.24 12.79 -37.39
CA GLU A 99 -19.56 11.94 -36.24
C GLU A 99 -18.61 10.73 -36.16
N GLY A 100 -18.14 10.21 -37.28
CA GLY A 100 -17.13 9.15 -37.35
C GLY A 100 -15.80 9.54 -36.70
N ILE A 101 -15.31 10.77 -36.95
CA ILE A 101 -14.09 11.30 -36.31
C ILE A 101 -14.29 11.42 -34.79
N MET A 102 -15.43 11.95 -34.35
CA MET A 102 -15.74 12.10 -32.92
C MET A 102 -15.88 10.73 -32.22
N GLY A 103 -16.52 9.77 -32.87
CA GLY A 103 -16.67 8.39 -32.39
C GLY A 103 -15.34 7.66 -32.27
N MET A 104 -14.43 7.84 -33.24
CA MET A 104 -13.08 7.26 -33.17
C MET A 104 -12.28 7.82 -31.98
N LEU A 105 -12.31 9.15 -31.77
CA LEU A 105 -11.66 9.77 -30.61
C LEU A 105 -12.25 9.27 -29.27
N ALA A 106 -13.57 9.15 -29.19
CA ALA A 106 -14.25 8.61 -28.00
C ALA A 106 -13.88 7.13 -27.74
N ALA A 107 -13.80 6.31 -28.79
CA ALA A 107 -13.40 4.91 -28.70
C ALA A 107 -11.94 4.77 -28.26
N MET A 108 -11.04 5.62 -28.78
CA MET A 108 -9.65 5.67 -28.33
C MET A 108 -9.58 6.02 -26.84
N LEU A 109 -10.22 7.11 -26.39
CA LEU A 109 -10.22 7.51 -24.97
C LEU A 109 -10.79 6.41 -24.07
N THR A 110 -11.88 5.77 -24.46
CA THR A 110 -12.51 4.67 -23.70
C THR A 110 -11.62 3.43 -23.64
N THR A 111 -10.84 3.16 -24.69
CA THR A 111 -9.87 2.06 -24.70
C THR A 111 -8.65 2.35 -23.83
N PHE A 112 -8.20 3.61 -23.76
CA PHE A 112 -7.07 4.00 -22.90
C PHE A 112 -7.45 4.10 -21.42
N PHE A 113 -8.73 4.30 -21.11
CA PHE A 113 -9.21 4.52 -19.74
C PHE A 113 -8.79 3.44 -18.72
N PRO A 114 -8.92 2.12 -18.99
CA PRO A 114 -8.44 1.09 -18.06
C PRO A 114 -6.93 1.14 -17.80
N PHE A 115 -6.13 1.53 -18.80
CA PHE A 115 -4.69 1.68 -18.65
C PHE A 115 -4.32 2.90 -17.81
N CYS A 116 -5.08 3.99 -17.92
CA CYS A 116 -4.94 5.15 -17.04
C CYS A 116 -5.25 4.78 -15.59
N VAL A 117 -6.35 4.05 -15.35
CA VAL A 117 -6.72 3.56 -14.02
C VAL A 117 -5.60 2.67 -13.45
N MET A 118 -5.15 1.68 -14.23
CA MET A 118 -4.04 0.81 -13.84
C MET A 118 -2.76 1.61 -13.53
N GLY A 119 -2.41 2.57 -14.40
CA GLY A 119 -1.23 3.42 -14.22
C GLY A 119 -1.27 4.22 -12.91
N ILE A 120 -2.42 4.79 -12.56
CA ILE A 120 -2.62 5.52 -11.29
C ILE A 120 -2.36 4.58 -10.11
N PHE A 121 -2.95 3.38 -10.09
CA PHE A 121 -2.76 2.43 -8.98
C PHE A 121 -1.32 1.89 -8.90
N ILE A 122 -0.63 1.72 -10.02
CA ILE A 122 0.80 1.36 -10.03
C ILE A 122 1.63 2.48 -9.39
N LEU A 123 1.38 3.74 -9.75
CA LEU A 123 2.09 4.89 -9.16
C LEU A 123 1.84 4.99 -7.65
N VAL A 124 0.59 4.76 -7.21
CA VAL A 124 0.25 4.67 -5.79
C VAL A 124 1.03 3.55 -5.11
N GLY A 125 1.09 2.36 -5.72
CA GLY A 125 1.86 1.22 -5.20
C GLY A 125 3.35 1.51 -5.05
N ILE A 126 3.96 2.15 -6.05
CA ILE A 126 5.38 2.58 -6.00
C ILE A 126 5.61 3.59 -4.87
N ALA A 127 4.75 4.60 -4.73
CA ALA A 127 4.83 5.55 -3.63
C ALA A 127 4.72 4.86 -2.26
N PHE A 128 3.84 3.85 -2.16
CA PHE A 128 3.65 3.07 -0.94
C PHE A 128 4.89 2.26 -0.57
N VAL A 129 5.49 1.55 -1.53
CA VAL A 129 6.74 0.80 -1.34
C VAL A 129 7.87 1.76 -0.97
N GLY A 130 8.00 2.87 -1.68
CA GLY A 130 9.00 3.90 -1.40
C GLY A 130 8.92 4.45 0.02
N TYR A 131 7.70 4.72 0.52
CA TYR A 131 7.51 5.21 1.89
C TYR A 131 7.82 4.13 2.95
N GLY A 132 7.54 2.86 2.68
CA GLY A 132 7.96 1.76 3.55
C GLY A 132 9.48 1.59 3.60
N LEU A 133 10.16 1.72 2.46
CA LEU A 133 11.63 1.68 2.38
C LEU A 133 12.29 2.90 3.05
N TYR A 134 11.68 4.06 2.95
CA TYR A 134 12.08 5.23 3.73
C TYR A 134 12.00 4.93 5.23
N GLY A 135 10.95 4.24 5.68
CA GLY A 135 10.85 3.74 7.06
C GLY A 135 11.98 2.79 7.44
N ALA A 136 12.32 1.84 6.57
CA ALA A 136 13.45 0.93 6.77
C ALA A 136 14.77 1.69 6.98
N ALA A 137 15.06 2.65 6.10
CA ALA A 137 16.28 3.46 6.19
C ALA A 137 16.33 4.31 7.47
N ARG A 138 15.20 4.92 7.86
CA ARG A 138 15.12 5.76 9.07
C ARG A 138 15.35 4.95 10.34
N VAL A 139 14.72 3.78 10.45
CA VAL A 139 14.88 2.89 11.60
C VAL A 139 16.31 2.34 11.68
N LEU A 140 16.91 2.01 10.54
CA LEU A 140 18.30 1.54 10.49
C LEU A 140 19.29 2.60 10.97
N GLN A 141 19.01 3.89 10.71
CA GLN A 141 19.79 5.02 11.21
C GLN A 141 19.60 5.29 12.71
N GLY A 142 18.72 4.55 13.40
CA GLY A 142 18.41 4.76 14.81
C GLY A 142 17.45 5.92 15.06
N HIS A 143 16.76 6.42 14.03
CA HIS A 143 15.67 7.37 14.20
C HIS A 143 14.35 6.65 14.43
N ASP A 144 13.49 7.25 15.25
CA ASP A 144 12.11 6.80 15.33
C ASP A 144 11.39 7.02 14.00
N PHE A 145 10.59 6.02 13.64
CA PHE A 145 9.75 6.06 12.47
C PHE A 145 8.32 5.70 12.85
N ARG A 146 7.38 6.42 12.23
CA ARG A 146 5.94 6.18 12.35
C ARG A 146 5.25 6.48 11.02
N TYR A 147 4.42 5.56 10.56
CA TYR A 147 3.55 5.84 9.41
C TYR A 147 2.49 6.89 9.78
N ALA A 148 2.39 7.96 8.97
CA ALA A 148 1.50 9.09 9.23
C ALA A 148 0.02 8.70 9.38
N LEU A 149 -0.44 7.68 8.65
CA LEU A 149 -1.84 7.23 8.67
C LEU A 149 -2.20 6.31 9.85
N ILE A 150 -1.22 5.66 10.50
CA ILE A 150 -1.46 4.54 11.42
C ILE A 150 -0.99 4.85 12.85
N GLY A 151 -0.07 5.81 13.02
CA GLY A 151 0.59 6.10 14.29
C GLY A 151 -0.36 6.37 15.47
N CYS A 152 -1.45 7.10 15.27
CA CYS A 152 -2.32 7.53 16.38
C CYS A 152 -3.22 6.41 16.94
N ARG A 153 -3.71 5.49 16.11
CA ARG A 153 -4.59 4.40 16.58
C ARG A 153 -3.80 3.27 17.22
N LEU A 154 -2.59 2.98 16.72
CA LEU A 154 -1.76 1.90 17.25
C LEU A 154 -1.23 2.19 18.66
N GLU A 155 -0.89 3.45 18.93
CA GLU A 155 -0.47 3.92 20.27
C GLU A 155 -1.58 3.70 21.33
N GLN A 156 -2.86 3.80 20.94
CA GLN A 156 -3.98 3.53 21.85
C GLN A 156 -4.17 2.04 22.14
N TYR A 157 -3.90 1.15 21.17
CA TYR A 157 -3.99 -0.30 21.38
C TYR A 157 -2.90 -0.83 22.30
N MET A 158 -1.64 -0.41 22.09
CA MET A 158 -0.54 -0.86 22.95
C MET A 158 -0.61 -0.32 24.38
N ASN A 159 -1.16 0.88 24.58
CA ASN A 159 -1.38 1.42 25.92
C ASN A 159 -2.54 0.72 26.68
N ARG A 160 -3.45 0.05 25.96
CA ARG A 160 -4.54 -0.72 26.56
C ARG A 160 -4.12 -2.10 27.06
N GLU A 161 -3.05 -2.66 26.52
CA GLU A 161 -2.52 -3.97 26.93
C GLU A 161 -1.52 -3.91 28.09
N LYS A 162 -1.15 -2.72 28.59
CA LYS A 162 -0.44 -2.61 29.87
C LYS A 162 -1.39 -3.12 30.97
N PRO A 163 -1.13 -4.27 31.63
CA PRO A 163 -1.88 -4.58 32.84
C PRO A 163 -1.54 -3.50 33.87
N ALA A 164 -2.57 -3.01 34.56
CA ALA A 164 -2.39 -2.12 35.70
C ALA A 164 -1.58 -2.89 36.76
N VAL A 165 -0.30 -2.57 36.86
CA VAL A 165 0.55 -2.93 37.99
C VAL A 165 0.57 -1.74 38.93
#